data_AF-A0AAP3EM91-F1
#
_entry.id   AF-A0AAP3EM91-F1
#
_cell.length_a   1.000
_cell.length_b   1.000
_cell.length_c   1.000
_cell.angle_alpha   90.00
_cell.angle_beta   90.00
_cell.angle_gamma   90.00
#
_symmetry.space_group_name_H-M   'P 1'
#
loop_
_entity.id
_entity.type
_entity.pdbx_description
1 polymer ?
#
loop_
_entity_poly.entity_id
_entity_poly.type
_entity_poly.pdbx_seq_one_letter_code
_entity_poly.pdbx_strand_id
1 'polypeptide(L)'
;NPLKGYGYGDDIYHAIYNKRVVDFPSWKFRQSIGPHNVVLSIWFAAGLAGLLALLYLYGSIIKETANATFKTVVVTPYNGQLLLFLTLVSFYIIRGNFEEVDLKPIGLIVGLLLAMRNK
;
A
#
# COMPACT_ATOMS: atom_id res chain seq x y z
N ASN A 1 13.18 5.13 12.65
CA ASN A 1 14.47 4.62 12.14
C ASN A 1 14.15 3.84 10.87
N PRO A 2 14.83 4.01 9.72
CA PRO A 2 14.41 3.36 8.46
C PRO A 2 14.28 1.83 8.53
N LEU A 3 15.01 1.17 9.44
CA LEU A 3 14.92 -0.28 9.66
C LEU A 3 13.75 -0.66 10.57
N LYS A 4 13.58 0.05 11.69
CA LYS A 4 12.59 -0.30 12.75
C LYS A 4 11.24 0.43 12.64
N GLY A 5 11.16 1.46 11.81
CA GLY A 5 10.04 2.40 11.80
C GLY A 5 10.16 3.47 12.89
N TYR A 6 9.20 4.40 12.89
CA TYR A 6 9.07 5.49 13.86
C TYR A 6 7.76 5.43 14.64
N GLY A 7 6.83 4.53 14.27
CA GLY A 7 5.48 4.46 14.82
C GLY A 7 4.42 4.98 13.83
N TYR A 8 3.19 4.53 14.03
CA TYR A 8 2.04 4.85 13.17
C TYR A 8 1.27 6.07 13.70
N GLY A 9 0.88 6.98 12.79
CA GLY A 9 0.03 8.14 13.08
C GLY A 9 0.64 9.48 12.64
N ASP A 10 -0.22 10.42 12.27
CA ASP A 10 0.15 11.72 11.71
C ASP A 10 0.95 12.57 12.71
N ASP A 11 0.57 12.56 13.99
CA ASP A 11 1.29 13.30 15.04
C ASP A 11 2.76 12.85 15.14
N ILE A 12 3.00 11.54 15.03
CA ILE A 12 4.36 10.96 15.05
C ILE A 12 5.10 11.37 13.78
N TYR A 13 4.44 11.32 12.62
CA TYR A 13 5.03 11.74 11.35
C TYR A 13 5.45 13.22 11.38
N HIS A 14 4.55 14.10 11.79
CA HIS A 14 4.81 15.53 11.90
C HIS A 14 5.95 15.83 12.86
N ALA A 15 5.95 15.21 14.05
CA ALA A 15 6.99 15.43 15.06
C ALA A 15 8.37 15.00 14.56
N ILE A 16 8.49 13.81 13.96
CA ILE A 16 9.78 13.30 13.47
C ILE A 16 10.25 14.08 12.25
N TYR A 17 9.36 14.40 11.31
CA TYR A 17 9.70 15.19 10.12
C TYR A 17 10.24 16.56 10.51
N ASN A 18 9.49 17.32 11.32
CA ASN A 18 9.86 18.67 11.72
C ASN A 18 11.17 18.68 12.54
N LYS A 19 11.44 17.62 13.32
CA LYS A 19 12.71 17.47 14.05
C LYS A 19 13.89 17.20 13.11
N ARG A 20 13.69 16.42 12.04
CA ARG A 20 14.78 15.97 11.14
C ARG A 20 15.01 16.86 9.93
N VAL A 21 14.13 17.82 9.66
CA VAL A 21 14.27 18.73 8.50
C VAL A 21 15.61 19.47 8.46
N VAL A 22 16.23 19.70 9.62
CA VAL A 22 17.56 20.32 9.76
C VAL A 22 18.68 19.44 9.19
N ASP A 23 18.53 18.12 9.23
CA ASP A 23 19.50 17.15 8.71
C ASP A 23 19.46 17.08 7.17
N PHE A 24 18.40 17.63 6.55
CA PHE A 24 18.16 17.57 5.11
C PHE A 24 17.94 18.98 4.53
N PRO A 25 19.00 19.79 4.36
CA PRO A 25 18.89 21.17 3.88
C PRO A 25 18.33 21.28 2.45
N SER A 26 18.47 20.23 1.63
CA SER A 26 17.94 20.18 0.25
C SER A 26 16.43 19.97 0.16
N TRP A 27 15.75 19.65 1.27
CA TRP A 27 14.31 19.42 1.25
C TRP A 27 13.54 20.73 1.04
N LYS A 28 12.68 20.73 0.01
CA LYS A 28 11.83 21.88 -0.36
C LYS A 28 10.84 22.24 0.75
N PHE A 29 10.19 21.24 1.34
CA PHE A 29 9.25 21.45 2.44
C PHE A 29 10.03 21.52 3.75
N ARG A 30 9.89 22.65 4.46
CA ARG A 30 10.55 22.86 5.76
C ARG A 30 9.65 22.54 6.95
N GLN A 31 8.37 22.34 6.69
CA GLN A 31 7.37 21.92 7.64
C GLN A 31 6.63 20.71 7.06
N SER A 32 6.31 19.76 7.93
CA SER A 32 5.59 18.55 7.56
C SER A 32 4.21 18.89 7.02
N ILE A 33 3.88 18.30 5.88
CA ILE A 33 2.57 18.38 5.22
C ILE A 33 1.79 17.06 5.33
N GLY A 34 2.30 16.11 6.12
CA GLY A 34 1.73 14.78 6.30
C GLY A 34 2.37 13.73 5.38
N PRO A 35 1.96 12.46 5.50
CA PRO A 35 2.33 11.42 4.56
C PRO A 35 1.58 11.63 3.23
N HIS A 36 2.25 11.36 2.11
CA HIS A 36 1.66 11.54 0.77
C HIS A 36 1.84 10.30 -0.12
N ASN A 37 2.24 9.19 0.47
CA ASN A 37 2.48 7.95 -0.24
C ASN A 37 2.35 6.81 0.76
N VAL A 38 1.51 5.83 0.45
CA VAL A 38 1.24 4.67 1.31
C VAL A 38 2.49 3.85 1.56
N VAL A 39 3.31 3.60 0.55
CA VAL A 39 4.56 2.82 0.68
C VAL A 39 5.50 3.53 1.64
N LEU A 40 5.67 4.85 1.50
CA LEU A 40 6.53 5.64 2.37
C LEU A 40 5.93 5.79 3.78
N SER A 41 4.61 5.91 3.91
CA SER A 41 3.89 5.96 5.19
C SER A 41 4.08 4.67 5.97
N ILE A 42 3.90 3.51 5.31
CA ILE A 42 4.15 2.19 5.91
C ILE A 42 5.62 1.97 6.23
N TRP A 43 6.54 2.37 5.34
CA TRP A 43 7.97 2.27 5.62
C TRP A 43 8.40 3.18 6.77
N PHE A 44 7.88 4.41 6.84
CA PHE A 44 8.10 5.31 7.97
C PHE A 44 7.59 4.70 9.27
N ALA A 45 6.37 4.18 9.27
CA ALA A 45 5.70 3.70 10.47
C ALA A 45 6.33 2.39 11.01
N ALA A 46 6.50 1.40 10.14
CA ALA A 46 6.86 0.02 10.50
C ALA A 46 8.25 -0.42 10.00
N GLY A 47 9.01 0.47 9.34
CA GLY A 47 10.36 0.18 8.89
C GLY A 47 10.40 -0.85 7.76
N LEU A 48 11.56 -1.50 7.62
CA LEU A 48 11.81 -2.44 6.54
C LEU A 48 10.87 -3.64 6.60
N ALA A 49 10.54 -4.13 7.80
CA ALA A 49 9.61 -5.24 7.97
C ALA A 49 8.21 -4.89 7.44
N GLY A 50 7.70 -3.68 7.73
CA GLY A 50 6.42 -3.21 7.20
C GLY A 50 6.43 -3.06 5.68
N LEU A 51 7.52 -2.52 5.13
CA LEU A 51 7.69 -2.41 3.67
C LEU A 51 7.69 -3.78 2.98
N LEU A 52 8.45 -4.74 3.51
CA LEU A 52 8.49 -6.10 2.97
C LEU A 52 7.14 -6.81 3.08
N ALA A 53 6.42 -6.62 4.19
CA ALA A 53 5.07 -7.17 4.35
C ALA A 53 4.09 -6.58 3.33
N LEU A 54 4.15 -5.27 3.06
CA LEU A 54 3.32 -4.62 2.06
C LEU A 54 3.64 -5.12 0.65
N LEU A 55 4.92 -5.23 0.30
CA LEU A 55 5.35 -5.76 -1.00
C LEU A 55 4.95 -7.23 -1.17
N TYR A 56 5.08 -8.03 -0.11
CA TYR A 56 4.61 -9.42 -0.11
C TYR A 56 3.10 -9.48 -0.33
N LEU A 57 2.30 -8.66 0.37
CA LEU A 57 0.86 -8.60 0.19
C LEU A 57 0.48 -8.26 -1.25
N TYR A 58 1.08 -7.21 -1.82
CA TYR A 58 0.86 -6.84 -3.22
C TYR A 58 1.25 -7.98 -4.17
N GLY A 59 2.42 -8.57 -3.99
CA GLY A 59 2.90 -9.69 -4.81
C GLY A 59 1.99 -10.92 -4.73
N SER A 60 1.53 -11.28 -3.53
CA SER A 60 0.60 -12.39 -3.32
C SER A 60 -0.73 -12.14 -4.01
N ILE A 61 -1.31 -10.94 -3.87
CA ILE A 61 -2.58 -10.63 -4.51
C ILE A 61 -2.43 -10.68 -6.03
N ILE A 62 -1.42 -10.01 -6.59
CA ILE A 62 -1.15 -10.01 -8.03
C ILE A 62 -0.99 -11.44 -8.55
N LYS A 63 -0.21 -12.26 -7.87
CA LYS A 63 0.03 -13.66 -8.25
C LYS A 63 -1.27 -14.46 -8.26
N GLU A 64 -2.04 -14.40 -7.17
CA GLU A 64 -3.28 -15.18 -7.06
C GLU A 64 -4.32 -14.74 -8.08
N THR A 65 -4.53 -13.44 -8.26
CA THR A 65 -5.53 -12.92 -9.21
C THR A 65 -5.13 -13.12 -10.66
N ALA A 66 -3.84 -12.95 -11.01
CA ALA A 66 -3.38 -13.21 -12.37
C ALA A 66 -3.53 -14.70 -12.71
N ASN A 67 -3.11 -15.60 -11.81
CA ASN A 67 -3.27 -17.04 -12.00
C ASN A 67 -4.73 -17.44 -12.17
N ALA A 68 -5.64 -16.86 -11.38
CA ALA A 68 -7.06 -17.18 -11.47
C ALA A 68 -7.70 -16.63 -12.76
N THR A 69 -7.37 -15.39 -13.14
CA THR A 69 -7.93 -14.71 -14.31
C THR A 69 -7.44 -15.32 -15.64
N PHE A 70 -6.13 -15.61 -15.75
CA PHE A 70 -5.55 -16.07 -17.02
C PHE A 70 -5.60 -17.58 -17.24
N LYS A 71 -5.99 -18.37 -16.22
CA LYS A 71 -6.30 -19.80 -16.41
C LYS A 71 -7.70 -20.05 -16.95
N THR A 72 -8.63 -19.10 -16.81
CA THR A 72 -9.99 -19.20 -17.37
C THR A 72 -10.02 -18.69 -18.81
N VAL A 73 -10.52 -19.52 -19.73
CA VAL A 73 -10.50 -19.26 -21.20
C VAL A 73 -11.37 -18.06 -21.62
N VAL A 74 -12.31 -17.62 -20.77
CA VAL A 74 -13.19 -16.48 -21.05
C VAL A 74 -13.04 -15.42 -19.97
N VAL A 75 -12.20 -14.42 -20.24
CA VAL A 75 -12.08 -13.22 -19.41
C VAL A 75 -13.26 -12.31 -19.76
N THR A 76 -14.26 -12.22 -18.87
CA THR A 76 -15.38 -11.28 -19.01
C THR A 76 -15.17 -10.06 -18.11
N PRO A 77 -15.70 -8.88 -18.46
CA PRO A 77 -15.67 -7.69 -17.59
C PRO A 77 -16.45 -7.88 -16.28
N TYR A 78 -17.26 -8.95 -16.18
CA TYR A 78 -17.98 -9.35 -14.96
C TYR A 78 -17.16 -10.31 -14.08
N ASN A 79 -15.90 -10.59 -14.43
CA ASN A 79 -15.02 -11.40 -13.60
C ASN A 79 -14.64 -10.60 -12.33
N GLY A 80 -15.27 -10.97 -11.21
CA GLY A 80 -15.05 -10.32 -9.91
C GLY A 80 -13.58 -10.36 -9.45
N GLN A 81 -12.81 -11.39 -9.81
CA GLN A 81 -11.37 -11.46 -9.48
C GLN A 81 -10.58 -10.41 -10.25
N LEU A 82 -10.89 -10.20 -11.53
CA LEU A 82 -10.28 -9.15 -12.36
C LEU A 82 -10.65 -7.75 -11.84
N LEU A 83 -11.90 -7.53 -11.45
CA LEU A 83 -12.35 -6.25 -10.90
C LEU A 83 -11.66 -5.91 -9.57
N LEU A 84 -11.57 -6.89 -8.66
CA LEU A 84 -10.87 -6.73 -7.38
C LEU A 84 -9.36 -6.51 -7.58
N PHE A 85 -8.76 -7.20 -8.56
CA PHE A 85 -7.36 -6.99 -8.95
C PHE A 85 -7.12 -5.58 -9.47
N LEU A 86 -7.92 -5.12 -10.43
CA LEU A 86 -7.79 -3.77 -10.98
C LEU A 86 -7.99 -2.72 -9.90
N THR A 87 -8.94 -2.92 -8.99
CA THR A 87 -9.14 -2.03 -7.83
C THR A 87 -7.88 -1.97 -6.98
N LEU A 88 -7.22 -3.11 -6.70
CA LEU A 88 -5.99 -3.13 -5.94
C LEU A 88 -4.86 -2.37 -6.63
N VAL A 89 -4.63 -2.67 -7.91
CA VAL A 89 -3.56 -2.04 -8.70
C VAL A 89 -3.81 -0.54 -8.83
N SER A 90 -5.01 -0.13 -9.23
CA SER A 90 -5.32 1.28 -9.45
C SER A 90 -5.29 2.08 -8.15
N PHE A 91 -5.93 1.58 -7.08
CA PHE A 91 -6.13 2.38 -5.87
C PHE A 91 -4.94 2.32 -4.91
N TYR A 92 -4.31 1.16 -4.71
CA TYR A 92 -3.25 1.01 -3.70
C TYR A 92 -1.85 1.04 -4.29
N ILE A 93 -1.67 0.60 -5.54
CA ILE A 93 -0.36 0.64 -6.20
C ILE A 93 -0.20 1.96 -6.95
N ILE A 94 -1.07 2.29 -7.90
CA ILE A 94 -0.93 3.52 -8.69
C ILE A 94 -1.22 4.73 -7.80
N ARG A 95 -2.46 4.89 -7.33
CA ARG A 95 -2.88 6.03 -6.52
C ARG A 95 -2.13 6.11 -5.18
N GLY A 96 -1.96 4.99 -4.49
CA GLY A 96 -1.20 4.92 -3.23
C GLY A 96 0.29 5.33 -3.33
N ASN A 97 0.87 5.41 -4.54
CA ASN A 97 2.21 5.96 -4.73
C ASN A 97 2.23 7.50 -4.88
N PHE A 98 1.10 8.13 -5.19
CA PHE A 98 0.99 9.58 -5.36
C PHE A 98 0.32 10.28 -4.18
N GLU A 99 -0.51 9.55 -3.43
CA GLU A 99 -1.26 10.08 -2.29
C GLU A 99 -1.45 8.99 -1.22
N GLU A 100 -1.70 9.42 0.02
CA GLU A 100 -2.10 8.50 1.08
C GLU A 100 -3.55 8.08 0.87
N VAL A 101 -3.80 6.77 0.85
CA VAL A 101 -5.14 6.20 0.71
C VAL A 101 -5.51 5.39 1.95
N ASP A 102 -6.80 5.37 2.29
CA ASP A 102 -7.27 4.56 3.43
C ASP A 102 -6.98 3.07 3.16
N LEU A 103 -6.23 2.46 4.07
CA LEU A 103 -5.85 1.05 4.00
C LEU A 103 -6.93 0.11 4.53
N LYS A 104 -7.92 0.60 5.29
CA LYS A 104 -8.97 -0.25 5.89
C LYS A 104 -9.68 -1.15 4.86
N PRO A 105 -10.03 -0.66 3.64
CA PRO A 105 -10.76 -1.49 2.67
C PRO A 105 -9.90 -2.60 2.05
N ILE A 106 -8.57 -2.61 2.24
CA ILE A 106 -7.70 -3.65 1.68
C ILE A 106 -8.04 -5.04 2.24
N GLY A 107 -8.40 -5.11 3.53
CA GLY A 107 -8.79 -6.36 4.19
C GLY A 107 -10.06 -6.96 3.59
N LEU A 108 -11.02 -6.11 3.19
CA LEU A 108 -12.24 -6.52 2.51
C LEU A 108 -11.92 -7.09 1.11
N ILE A 109 -11.07 -6.41 0.34
CA ILE A 109 -10.65 -6.88 -0.99
C ILE A 109 -9.96 -8.24 -0.88
N VAL A 110 -9.03 -8.39 0.06
CA VAL A 110 -8.32 -9.66 0.31
C VAL A 110 -9.29 -10.76 0.75
N GLY A 111 -10.21 -10.46 1.67
CA GLY A 111 -11.21 -11.41 2.13
C GLY A 111 -12.12 -11.92 1.00
N LEU A 112 -12.57 -11.01 0.13
CA LEU A 112 -13.37 -11.38 -1.06
C LEU A 112 -12.56 -12.24 -2.04
N LEU A 113 -11.31 -11.88 -2.32
CA LEU A 113 -10.42 -12.68 -3.18
C LEU A 113 -10.22 -14.10 -2.64
N LEU A 114 -10.00 -14.24 -1.32
CA LEU A 114 -9.86 -15.54 -0.67
C LEU A 114 -11.16 -16.37 -0.73
N ALA A 115 -12.32 -15.74 -0.50
CA ALA A 115 -13.61 -16.41 -0.59
C ALA A 115 -13.90 -16.92 -2.02
N MET A 116 -13.43 -16.20 -3.04
CA MET A 116 -13.56 -16.59 -4.45
C MET A 116 -12.55 -17.65 -4.90
N ARG A 117 -11.50 -17.94 -4.10
CA ARG A 117 -10.48 -18.95 -4.45
C ARG A 117 -10.96 -20.39 -4.26
N ASN A 118 -11.90 -20.61 -3.34
CA ASN A 118 -12.39 -21.94 -2.98
C ASN A 118 -13.70 -22.33 -3.72
N LYS A 119 -14.01 -21.65 -4.83
CA LYS A 119 -15.09 -22.01 -5.75
C LYS A 119 -14.48 -22.40 -7.10
#